data_AF-A0A7J6HBI1-F1
#
_entry.id   AF-A0A7J6HBI1-F1
#
_cell.length_a   1.000
_cell.length_b   1.000
_cell.length_c   1.000
_cell.angle_alpha   90.00
_cell.angle_beta   90.00
_cell.angle_gamma   90.00
#
_symmetry.space_group_name_H-M   'P 1'
#
loop_
_entity.id
_entity.type
_entity.pdbx_description
1 polymer ?
#
loop_
_entity_poly.entity_id
_entity_poly.type
_entity_poly.pdbx_seq_one_letter_code
_entity_poly.pdbx_strand_id
1 'polypeptide(L)'
;MAIDPKSVESDRVLILDYGSQYTHLITRRIRFLDVFSLCLFGTSSLKTIADYKPRVVILSGGPHSIHTPGSPSFPDGFIEWAESNGVFVLGICYGLQLIFQKLGGIVRVGEKQEQVTFPKV
;
A
#
# COMPACT_ATOMS: atom_id res chain seq x y z
N MET A 1 -12.43 -3.88 23.78
CA MET A 1 -12.38 -2.41 23.99
C MET A 1 -13.29 -1.81 22.93
N ALA A 2 -14.36 -1.14 23.34
CA ALA A 2 -15.29 -0.50 22.42
C ALA A 2 -14.66 0.79 21.88
N ILE A 3 -14.72 0.97 20.56
CA ILE A 3 -14.19 2.15 19.86
C ILE A 3 -15.26 3.24 19.97
N ASP A 4 -14.90 4.39 20.55
CA ASP A 4 -15.78 5.55 20.72
C ASP A 4 -15.97 6.28 19.38
N PRO A 5 -17.21 6.40 18.85
CA PRO A 5 -17.50 7.04 17.57
C PRO A 5 -17.30 8.57 17.58
N LYS A 6 -16.99 9.21 18.72
CA LYS A 6 -16.73 10.66 18.79
C LYS A 6 -15.25 11.06 18.77
N SER A 7 -14.31 10.12 18.83
CA SER A 7 -12.87 10.41 18.74
C SER A 7 -12.31 10.32 17.31
N VAL A 8 -13.16 10.50 16.28
CA VAL A 8 -12.79 10.38 14.86
C VAL A 8 -11.98 11.61 14.42
N GLU A 9 -10.78 11.75 14.96
CA GLU A 9 -9.69 12.40 14.25
C GLU A 9 -9.22 11.43 13.15
N SER A 10 -10.13 11.23 12.19
CA SER A 10 -10.02 10.50 10.92
C SER A 10 -9.03 9.33 10.89
N ASP A 11 -9.50 8.12 11.18
CA ASP A 11 -8.77 6.90 10.77
C ASP A 11 -8.78 6.81 9.24
N ARG A 12 -7.79 7.45 8.60
CA ARG A 12 -7.67 7.52 7.15
C ARG A 12 -6.73 6.43 6.66
N VAL A 13 -7.22 5.65 5.70
CA VAL A 13 -6.42 4.68 4.96
C VAL A 13 -6.03 5.27 3.62
N LEU A 14 -4.73 5.33 3.33
CA LEU A 14 -4.23 5.73 2.03
C LEU A 14 -3.78 4.48 1.27
N ILE A 15 -4.21 4.32 0.03
CA ILE A 15 -3.82 3.22 -0.83
C ILE A 15 -2.90 3.80 -1.90
N LEU A 16 -1.66 3.33 -1.94
CA LEU A 16 -0.70 3.64 -2.99
C LEU A 16 -0.78 2.57 -4.06
N ASP A 17 -1.31 2.94 -5.22
CA ASP A 17 -1.59 2.01 -6.30
C ASP A 17 -0.43 1.88 -7.29
N TYR A 18 0.12 0.67 -7.42
CA TYR A 18 1.15 0.30 -8.39
C TYR A 18 0.58 -0.43 -9.62
N GLY A 19 -0.72 -0.28 -9.89
CA GLY A 19 -1.41 -0.87 -11.03
C GLY A 19 -2.04 -2.24 -10.75
N SER A 20 -2.39 -2.51 -9.49
CA SER A 20 -3.04 -3.76 -9.11
C SER A 20 -4.47 -3.84 -9.64
N GLN A 21 -4.81 -4.96 -10.28
CA GLN A 21 -6.19 -5.27 -10.65
C GLN A 21 -7.11 -5.40 -9.43
N TYR A 22 -6.54 -5.56 -8.23
CA TYR A 22 -7.26 -5.76 -6.97
C TYR A 22 -7.38 -4.50 -6.12
N THR A 23 -6.81 -3.36 -6.54
CA THR A 23 -6.90 -2.08 -5.79
C THR A 23 -8.34 -1.72 -5.46
N HIS A 24 -9.27 -1.90 -6.41
CA HIS A 24 -10.70 -1.67 -6.17
C HIS A 24 -11.31 -2.60 -5.13
N LEU A 25 -10.85 -3.86 -5.04
CA LEU A 25 -11.33 -4.79 -4.01
C LEU A 25 -10.85 -4.39 -2.62
N ILE A 26 -9.60 -3.93 -2.51
CA ILE A 26 -9.04 -3.38 -1.26
C ILE A 26 -9.88 -2.17 -0.82
N THR A 27 -10.10 -1.21 -1.70
CA THR A 27 -10.95 -0.03 -1.42
C THR A 27 -12.37 -0.42 -1.01
N ARG A 28 -12.98 -1.39 -1.71
CA ARG A 28 -14.32 -1.88 -1.38
C ARG A 28 -14.37 -2.54 0.00
N ARG A 29 -13.33 -3.29 0.38
CA ARG A 29 -13.25 -3.94 1.70
C ARG A 29 -13.08 -2.92 2.82
N ILE A 30 -12.28 -1.87 2.62
CA ILE A 30 -12.11 -0.79 3.60
C ILE A 30 -13.40 0.00 3.78
N ARG A 31 -14.09 0.31 2.67
CA ARG A 31 -15.41 0.94 2.72
C ARG A 31 -16.43 0.09 3.47
N PHE A 32 -16.36 -1.24 3.38
CA PHE A 32 -17.22 -2.14 4.14
C PHE A 32 -16.93 -2.10 5.66
N LEU A 33 -15.75 -1.65 6.07
CA LEU A 33 -15.38 -1.44 7.47
C LEU A 33 -15.76 -0.04 7.97
N ASP A 34 -16.47 0.76 7.18
CA ASP A 34 -16.85 2.15 7.46
C ASP A 34 -15.65 3.08 7.75
N VAL A 35 -14.50 2.79 7.15
CA VAL A 35 -13.27 3.58 7.27
C VAL A 35 -13.08 4.43 6.01
N PHE A 36 -12.67 5.69 6.19
CA PHE A 36 -12.38 6.59 5.05
C PHE A 36 -11.09 6.16 4.34
N SER A 37 -11.16 5.98 3.03
CA SER A 37 -10.00 5.60 2.21
C SER A 37 -9.81 6.48 0.99
N LEU A 38 -8.56 6.79 0.66
CA LEU A 38 -8.16 7.46 -0.58
C LEU A 38 -7.18 6.61 -1.35
N CYS A 39 -7.25 6.65 -2.68
CA CYS A 39 -6.32 5.97 -3.57
C CYS A 39 -5.47 7.01 -4.30
N LEU A 40 -4.15 6.87 -4.24
CA LEU A 40 -3.17 7.68 -4.95
C LEU A 40 -2.30 6.80 -5.83
N PHE A 41 -1.60 7.41 -6.79
CA PHE A 41 -0.56 6.71 -7.54
C PHE A 41 0.59 6.30 -6.62
N GLY A 42 1.16 5.12 -6.84
CA GLY A 42 2.27 4.59 -6.03
C GLY A 42 3.55 5.42 -6.08
N THR A 43 3.66 6.31 -7.07
CA THR A 43 4.75 7.27 -7.27
C THR A 43 4.47 8.66 -6.71
N SER A 44 3.39 8.84 -5.92
CA SER A 44 3.06 10.13 -5.31
C SER A 44 4.16 10.62 -4.37
N SER A 45 4.36 11.93 -4.29
CA SER A 45 5.39 12.53 -3.44
C SER A 45 5.12 12.29 -1.94
N LEU A 46 6.18 12.26 -1.14
CA LEU A 46 6.06 12.09 0.32
C LEU A 46 5.24 13.22 0.94
N LYS A 47 5.39 14.44 0.42
CA LYS A 47 4.60 15.61 0.82
C LYS A 47 3.11 15.34 0.62
N THR A 48 2.73 14.88 -0.57
CA THR A 48 1.32 14.56 -0.89
C THR A 48 0.78 13.50 0.06
N ILE A 49 1.56 12.44 0.33
CA ILE A 49 1.18 11.37 1.27
C ILE A 49 0.96 11.94 2.68
N ALA A 50 1.89 12.75 3.16
CA ALA A 50 1.84 13.34 4.49
C ALA A 50 0.69 14.35 4.67
N ASP A 51 0.37 15.13 3.62
CA ASP A 51 -0.71 16.13 3.65
C ASP A 51 -2.08 15.47 3.93
N TYR A 52 -2.27 14.21 3.56
CA TYR A 52 -3.50 13.46 3.84
C TYR A 52 -3.62 12.98 5.30
N LYS A 53 -2.53 13.01 6.07
CA LYS A 53 -2.42 12.55 7.46
C LYS A 53 -3.00 11.13 7.65
N PRO A 54 -2.51 10.12 6.92
CA PRO A 54 -3.03 8.77 7.04
C PRO A 54 -2.60 8.12 8.35
N ARG A 55 -3.47 7.27 8.92
CA ARG A 55 -3.10 6.37 10.02
C ARG A 55 -2.54 5.05 9.49
N VAL A 56 -2.98 4.66 8.30
CA VAL A 56 -2.56 3.44 7.61
C VAL A 56 -2.27 3.75 6.15
N VAL A 57 -1.15 3.25 5.64
CA VAL A 57 -0.81 3.26 4.21
C VAL A 57 -0.75 1.82 3.70
N ILE A 58 -1.50 1.52 2.64
CA ILE A 58 -1.48 0.23 1.96
C ILE A 58 -0.73 0.41 0.64
N LEU A 59 0.38 -0.30 0.48
CA LEU A 59 1.10 -0.42 -0.78
C LEU A 59 0.45 -1.55 -1.57
N SER A 60 -0.25 -1.21 -2.66
CA SER A 60 -0.95 -2.20 -3.48
C SER A 60 0.03 -3.11 -4.24
N GLY A 61 -0.53 -4.16 -4.87
CA GLY A 61 0.22 -4.95 -5.83
C GLY A 61 0.43 -4.21 -7.16
N GLY A 62 1.05 -4.89 -8.11
CA GLY A 62 1.14 -4.41 -9.47
C GLY A 62 1.68 -5.52 -10.37
N PRO A 63 1.51 -5.39 -11.70
CA PRO A 63 2.12 -6.31 -12.66
C PRO A 63 3.65 -6.12 -12.78
N HIS A 64 4.18 -5.12 -12.10
CA HIS A 64 5.58 -4.72 -12.16
C HIS A 64 6.50 -5.76 -11.51
N SER A 65 7.70 -5.88 -12.08
CA SER A 65 8.80 -6.63 -11.46
C SER A 65 9.71 -5.65 -10.73
N ILE A 66 10.04 -5.96 -9.49
CA ILE A 66 10.93 -5.14 -8.66
C ILE A 66 12.35 -5.01 -9.24
N HIS A 67 12.73 -5.96 -10.10
CA HIS A 67 14.06 -6.01 -10.72
C HIS A 67 14.18 -5.17 -12.00
N THR A 68 13.06 -4.66 -12.55
CA THR A 68 13.08 -3.86 -13.77
C THR A 68 13.53 -2.42 -13.47
N PRO A 69 14.52 -1.87 -14.19
CA PRO A 69 14.90 -0.47 -14.04
C PRO A 69 13.72 0.46 -14.32
N GLY A 70 13.50 1.44 -13.43
CA GLY A 70 12.39 2.40 -13.54
C GLY A 70 11.04 1.88 -13.04
N SER A 71 11.00 0.69 -12.42
CA SER A 71 9.78 0.21 -11.75
C SER A 71 9.29 1.19 -10.68
N PRO A 72 7.96 1.37 -10.56
CA PRO A 72 7.41 2.37 -9.66
C PRO A 72 7.69 2.01 -8.20
N SER A 73 8.09 3.00 -7.40
CA SER A 73 8.38 2.85 -5.98
C SER A 73 7.74 4.00 -5.19
N PHE A 74 7.55 3.79 -3.90
CA PHE A 74 7.25 4.88 -2.97
C PHE A 74 8.44 5.86 -2.86
N PRO A 75 8.20 7.13 -2.49
CA PRO A 75 9.24 8.16 -2.41
C PRO A 75 10.28 7.85 -1.33
N ASP A 76 11.49 8.37 -1.51
CA ASP A 76 12.55 8.28 -0.49
C ASP A 76 12.12 8.94 0.84
N GLY A 77 12.60 8.38 1.95
CA GLY A 77 12.22 8.83 3.29
C GLY A 77 10.84 8.37 3.75
N PHE A 78 10.09 7.61 2.93
CA PHE A 78 8.75 7.16 3.27
C PHE A 78 8.69 6.26 4.50
N ILE A 79 9.63 5.31 4.63
CA ILE A 79 9.65 4.35 5.75
C ILE A 79 9.98 5.09 7.05
N GLU A 80 11.00 5.92 7.02
CA GLU A 80 11.45 6.74 8.15
C GLU A 80 10.36 7.73 8.59
N TRP A 81 9.66 8.34 7.62
CA TRP A 81 8.49 9.17 7.89
C TRP A 81 7.37 8.37 8.53
N ALA A 82 7.04 7.19 8.01
CA ALA A 82 5.96 6.36 8.53
C ALA A 82 6.25 5.92 9.97
N GLU A 83 7.48 5.47 10.26
CA GLU A 83 7.94 5.11 11.61
C GLU A 83 7.86 6.31 12.56
N SER A 84 8.39 7.47 12.16
CA SER A 84 8.43 8.68 13.00
C SER A 84 7.04 9.23 13.33
N ASN A 85 6.04 8.98 12.47
CA ASN A 85 4.67 9.47 12.65
C ASN A 85 3.71 8.38 13.17
N GLY A 86 4.21 7.17 13.48
CA GLY A 86 3.37 6.07 13.95
C GLY A 86 2.35 5.59 12.91
N VAL A 87 2.67 5.71 11.62
CA VAL A 87 1.82 5.30 10.50
C VAL A 87 2.06 3.82 10.19
N PHE A 88 0.99 3.03 10.16
CA PHE A 88 1.10 1.61 9.83
C PHE A 88 1.21 1.41 8.32
N VAL A 89 2.17 0.61 7.87
CA VAL A 89 2.37 0.30 6.45
C VAL A 89 2.07 -1.18 6.19
N LEU A 90 1.17 -1.46 5.25
CA LEU A 90 0.87 -2.81 4.78
C LEU A 90 1.27 -2.95 3.31
N GLY A 91 2.19 -3.87 3.01
CA GLY A 91 2.56 -4.22 1.64
C GLY A 91 1.78 -5.43 1.13
N ILE A 92 1.22 -5.34 -0.08
CA ILE A 92 0.52 -6.45 -0.75
C ILE A 92 1.26 -6.79 -2.05
N CYS A 93 1.71 -8.04 -2.19
CA CYS A 93 2.42 -8.53 -3.38
C CYS A 93 3.62 -7.62 -3.74
N TYR A 94 3.53 -6.84 -4.82
CA TYR A 94 4.55 -5.88 -5.22
C TYR A 94 4.89 -4.87 -4.11
N GLY A 95 3.88 -4.34 -3.40
CA GLY A 95 4.10 -3.45 -2.26
C GLY A 95 4.90 -4.10 -1.12
N LEU A 96 4.74 -5.40 -0.89
CA LEU A 96 5.54 -6.14 0.08
C LEU A 96 7.00 -6.28 -0.38
N GLN A 97 7.21 -6.55 -1.67
CA GLN A 97 8.56 -6.64 -2.25
C GLN A 97 9.31 -5.30 -2.13
N LEU A 98 8.63 -4.18 -2.35
CA LEU A 98 9.19 -2.83 -2.17
C LEU A 98 9.67 -2.58 -0.73
N ILE A 99 8.84 -2.91 0.27
CA ILE A 99 9.22 -2.78 1.69
C ILE A 99 10.44 -3.66 1.98
N PHE A 100 10.39 -4.93 1.56
CA PHE A 100 11.46 -5.88 1.84
C PHE A 100 12.80 -5.44 1.24
N GLN A 101 12.79 -4.93 0.01
CA GLN A 101 13.99 -4.40 -0.63
C GLN A 101 14.53 -3.17 0.10
N LYS A 102 13.67 -2.25 0.54
CA LYS A 102 14.09 -1.03 1.24
C LYS A 102 14.69 -1.33 2.62
N LEU A 103 14.21 -2.36 3.31
CA LEU A 103 14.75 -2.84 4.58
C LEU A 103 16.01 -3.73 4.44
N GLY A 104 16.58 -3.83 3.24
CA GLY A 104 17.81 -4.60 2.99
C GLY A 104 17.60 -6.10 2.77
N GLY A 105 16.34 -6.54 2.62
CA GLY A 105 16.00 -7.92 2.27
C GLY A 105 16.25 -8.22 0.79
N ILE A 106 16.57 -9.49 0.49
CA ILE A 106 16.80 -9.97 -0.88
C ILE A 106 15.50 -10.56 -1.42
N VAL A 107 14.90 -9.91 -2.41
CA VAL A 107 13.80 -10.49 -3.21
C VAL A 107 14.44 -11.28 -4.36
N ARG A 108 14.03 -12.55 -4.52
CA ARG A 108 14.47 -13.39 -5.65
C ARG A 108 13.35 -13.53 -6.67
N VAL A 109 13.73 -13.65 -7.94
CA VAL A 109 12.79 -14.02 -9.01
C VAL A 109 12.33 -15.45 -8.75
N GLY A 110 11.02 -15.65 -8.61
CA GLY A 110 10.44 -16.99 -8.54
C GLY A 110 10.51 -17.71 -9.89
N GLU A 111 10.71 -19.02 -9.88
CA GLU A 111 10.75 -19.84 -11.11
C GLU A 111 9.40 -19.87 -11.85
N LYS A 112 8.30 -19.58 -11.15
CA LYS A 112 6.95 -19.39 -11.71
C LYS A 112 6.29 -18.18 -11.08
N GLN A 113 5.59 -17.38 -11.90
CA GLN A 113 4.58 -16.46 -11.39
C GLN A 113 3.36 -17.26 -10.96
N GLU A 114 3.07 -17.27 -9.66
CA GLU A 114 1.84 -17.85 -9.13
C GLU A 114 0.73 -16.80 -9.16
N GLN A 115 -0.19 -16.95 -10.10
CA GLN A 115 -1.43 -16.20 -10.16
C GLN A 115 -2.60 -17.19 -10.18
N VAL A 116 -3.40 -17.19 -9.12
CA VAL A 116 -4.59 -18.03 -9.06
C VAL A 116 -5.72 -17.32 -9.80
N THR A 117 -6.04 -17.81 -10.99
CA THR A 117 -7.19 -17.32 -11.78
C THR A 117 -8.43 -18.10 -11.39
N PHE A 118 -9.46 -17.41 -10.90
CA PHE A 118 -10.79 -18.02 -10.76
C PHE A 118 -11.43 -18.15 -12.13
N PRO A 119 -12.04 -19.30 -12.49
CA PRO A 119 -12.81 -19.40 -13.72
C PRO A 119 -13.89 -18.33 -13.73
N LYS A 120 -14.03 -17.60 -14.84
CA LYS A 120 -15.12 -16.64 -15.03
C LYS A 120 -16.44 -17.42 -14.93
N VAL A 121 -17.30 -17.02 -13.99
CA VAL A 121 -18.67 -17.52 -13.85
C VAL A 121 -19.53 -16.92 -14.96
#